data_AF-A0A0H3NY83-F1
#
_entry.id   AF-A0A0H3NY83-F1
#
_cell.length_a   1.000
_cell.length_b   1.000
_cell.length_c   1.000
_cell.angle_alpha   90.00
_cell.angle_beta   90.00
_cell.angle_gamma   90.00
#
_symmetry.space_group_name_H-M   'P 1'
#
loop_
_entity.id
_entity.type
_entity.pdbx_description
1 polymer ?
#
loop_
_entity_poly.entity_id
_entity_poly.type
_entity_poly.pdbx_seq_one_letter_code
_entity_poly.pdbx_strand_id
1 'polypeptide(L)' 'MLWKRHEWVVIKQPWITRYGVLLSLQQTSSRSTRKRLWLAADSMSEEEWRQLCLLLRHSFGSDEGIN' A
#
# COMPACT_ATOMS: atom_id res chain seq x y z
N MET A 1 3.68 -9.19 3.63
CA MET A 1 2.86 -9.95 2.66
C MET A 1 3.78 -10.77 1.76
N LEU A 2 3.47 -12.05 1.52
CA LEU A 2 4.17 -12.88 0.53
C LEU A 2 3.58 -12.63 -0.86
N TRP A 3 4.38 -12.12 -1.79
CA TRP A 3 3.96 -11.96 -3.19
C TRP A 3 5.06 -12.50 -4.11
N LYS A 4 4.71 -13.47 -4.97
CA LYS A 4 5.67 -14.25 -5.79
C LYS A 4 6.86 -14.84 -4.99
N ARG A 5 6.60 -15.46 -3.84
CA ARG A 5 7.61 -16.05 -2.93
C ARG A 5 8.65 -15.08 -2.37
N HIS A 6 8.41 -13.78 -2.51
CA HIS A 6 9.25 -12.75 -1.91
C HIS A 6 8.41 -11.96 -0.93
N GLU A 7 8.99 -11.64 0.22
CA GLU A 7 8.34 -10.75 1.17
C GLU A 7 8.53 -9.32 0.69
N TRP A 8 7.40 -8.61 0.59
CA TRP A 8 7.38 -7.21 0.22
C TRP A 8 6.94 -6.40 1.43
N VAL A 9 7.68 -5.32 1.67
CA VAL A 9 7.38 -4.32 2.68
C VAL A 9 6.95 -3.04 1.99
N VAL A 10 5.92 -2.41 2.53
CA VAL A 10 5.49 -1.09 2.08
C VAL A 10 6.45 -0.07 2.69
N ILE A 11 7.18 0.65 1.85
CA ILE A 11 8.26 1.56 2.31
C ILE A 11 7.84 3.03 2.35
N LYS A 12 6.66 3.37 1.82
CA LYS A 12 6.15 4.74 1.77
C LYS A 12 4.65 4.73 1.97
N GLN A 13 4.13 5.87 2.38
CA GLN A 13 2.68 6.08 2.44
C GLN A 13 2.02 5.75 1.10
N PRO A 14 0.94 4.94 1.11
CA PRO A 14 0.13 4.68 -0.07
C PRO A 14 -0.50 5.96 -0.59
N TRP A 15 -0.45 6.13 -1.91
CA TRP A 15 -1.13 7.25 -2.56
C TRP A 15 -2.56 6.82 -2.85
N ILE A 16 -3.48 7.23 -2.00
CA ILE A 16 -4.89 6.91 -2.13
C ILE A 16 -5.57 7.98 -2.98
N THR A 17 -6.20 7.57 -4.06
CA THR A 17 -6.97 8.46 -4.96
C THR A 17 -8.39 7.91 -5.13
N ARG A 18 -9.28 8.71 -5.72
CA ARG A 18 -10.66 8.29 -6.00
C ARG A 18 -10.76 7.12 -7.00
N TYR A 19 -9.73 6.91 -7.80
CA TYR A 19 -9.70 5.89 -8.87
C TYR A 19 -8.88 4.66 -8.50
N GLY A 20 -8.08 4.73 -7.45
CA GLY A 20 -7.13 3.69 -7.11
C GLY A 20 -6.10 4.11 -6.07
N VAL A 21 -5.28 3.16 -5.66
CA VAL A 21 -4.25 3.30 -4.64
C VAL A 21 -2.92 2.85 -5.23
N LEU A 22 -1.90 3.69 -5.11
CA LEU A 22 -0.54 3.32 -5.47
C LEU A 22 0.27 2.97 -4.23
N LEU A 23 0.68 1.70 -4.14
CA LEU A 23 1.56 1.16 -3.11
C LEU A 23 3.00 1.13 -3.61
N SER A 24 3.92 1.68 -2.81
CA SER A 24 5.36 1.54 -3.04
C SER A 24 5.89 0.38 -2.21
N LEU A 25 6.15 -0.73 -2.88
CA LEU A 25 6.67 -1.96 -2.30
C LEU A 25 8.17 -2.06 -2.51
N GLN A 26 8.86 -2.59 -1.52
CA GLN A 26 10.27 -2.96 -1.63
C GLN A 26 10.43 -4.41 -1.19
N GLN A 27 11.27 -5.14 -1.89
CA GLN A 27 11.59 -6.50 -1.52
C GLN A 27 12.40 -6.52 -0.22
N THR A 28 12.04 -7.38 0.73
CA THR A 28 12.78 -7.52 2.00
C THR A 28 14.21 -8.02 1.76
N SER A 29 14.36 -8.97 0.83
CA SER A 29 15.63 -9.65 0.56
C SER A 29 16.61 -8.80 -0.26
N SER A 30 16.11 -7.77 -0.97
CA SER A 30 16.96 -6.89 -1.78
C SER A 30 16.39 -5.48 -1.77
N ARG A 31 17.10 -4.59 -1.06
CA ARG A 31 16.72 -3.18 -0.86
C ARG A 31 16.66 -2.38 -2.18
N SER A 32 17.32 -2.87 -3.23
CA SER A 32 17.35 -2.26 -4.56
C SER A 32 16.11 -2.57 -5.39
N THR A 33 15.38 -3.65 -5.09
CA THR A 33 14.19 -4.02 -5.86
C THR A 33 12.97 -3.32 -5.30
N ARG A 34 12.55 -2.26 -5.99
CA ARG A 34 11.33 -1.50 -5.70
C ARG A 34 10.27 -1.79 -6.75
N LYS A 35 9.03 -1.98 -6.33
CA LYS A 35 7.87 -2.14 -7.20
C LYS A 35 6.77 -1.18 -6.81
N ARG A 36 6.10 -0.64 -7.82
CA ARG A 36 4.88 0.16 -7.64
C ARG A 36 3.70 -0.72 -7.99
N LEU A 37 2.80 -0.93 -7.03
CA LEU A 37 1.59 -1.71 -7.22
C LEU A 37 0.41 -0.75 -7.25
N TRP A 38 -0.29 -0.72 -8.39
CA TRP A 38 -1.52 0.05 -8.55
C TRP A 38 -2.70 -0.88 -8.28
N LEU A 39 -3.50 -0.52 -7.29
CA LEU A 39 -4.79 -1.13 -6.99
C LEU A 39 -5.86 -0.22 -7.58
N ALA A 40 -6.59 -0.70 -8.59
CA ALA A 40 -7.70 0.07 -9.14
C ALA A 40 -8.93 -0.06 -8.25
N ALA A 41 -9.68 1.04 -8.08
CA ALA A 41 -10.86 1.05 -7.21
C ALA A 41 -11.99 0.17 -7.76
N ASP A 42 -12.06 -0.02 -9.08
CA ASP A 42 -13.03 -0.90 -9.74
C ASP A 42 -12.74 -2.40 -9.54
N SER A 43 -11.55 -2.75 -9.05
CA SER A 43 -11.17 -4.15 -8.83
C SER A 43 -11.86 -4.80 -7.64
N MET A 44 -12.60 -4.03 -6.84
CA MET A 44 -13.37 -4.50 -5.68
C MET A 44 -14.63 -3.67 -5.48
N SER A 45 -15.57 -4.17 -4.66
CA SER A 45 -16.78 -3.43 -4.29
C SER A 45 -16.44 -2.14 -3.54
N GLU A 46 -17.32 -1.14 -3.60
CA GLU A 46 -17.12 0.17 -2.95
C GLU A 46 -16.87 0.04 -1.43
N GLU A 47 -17.57 -0.89 -0.77
CA GLU A 47 -17.44 -1.17 0.66
C GLU A 47 -16.04 -1.70 1.00
N GLU A 48 -15.58 -2.70 0.26
CA GLU A 48 -14.23 -3.27 0.38
C GLU A 48 -13.16 -2.21 0.08
N TRP A 49 -13.39 -1.36 -0.93
CA TRP A 49 -12.50 -0.26 -1.27
C TRP A 49 -12.38 0.76 -0.15
N ARG A 50 -13.51 1.17 0.45
CA ARG A 50 -13.52 2.09 1.60
C ARG A 50 -12.80 1.48 2.78
N GLN A 51 -13.05 0.21 3.07
CA GLN A 51 -12.43 -0.50 4.18
C GLN A 51 -10.92 -0.65 3.97
N LEU A 52 -10.47 -0.97 2.76
CA LEU A 52 -9.05 -0.98 2.39
C LEU A 52 -8.43 0.40 2.57
N CYS A 53 -9.06 1.46 2.08
CA CYS A 53 -8.56 2.83 2.24
C CYS A 53 -8.44 3.23 3.71
N LEU A 54 -9.41 2.87 4.54
CA LEU A 54 -9.37 3.10 5.99
C LEU A 54 -8.21 2.35 6.65
N LEU A 55 -8.04 1.06 6.35
CA LEU A 55 -6.96 0.23 6.89
C LEU A 55 -5.58 0.76 6.47
N LEU A 56 -5.42 1.16 5.21
CA LEU A 56 -4.20 1.77 4.72
C LEU A 56 -3.92 3.10 5.44
N ARG A 57 -4.91 3.99 5.54
CA ARG A 57 -4.75 5.25 6.29
C ARG A 57 -4.37 5.03 7.74
N HIS A 58 -4.99 4.07 8.41
CA HIS A 58 -4.68 3.76 9.80
C HIS A 58 -3.29 3.12 9.94
N SER A 59 -2.91 2.21 9.05
CA SER A 59 -1.63 1.53 9.08
C SER A 59 -0.43 2.44 8.76
N PHE A 60 -0.64 3.53 8.01
CA PHE A 60 0.41 4.46 7.59
C PHE A 60 0.26 5.87 8.18
N GLY A 61 -0.80 6.13 8.94
CA GLY A 61 -1.10 7.40 9.59
C GLY A 61 -0.60 7.51 11.04
N SER A 62 -0.10 6.42 11.62
CA SER A 62 0.48 6.43 12.98
C SER A 62 1.96 6.85 13.04
N ASP A 63 2.54 7.27 11.91
CA ASP A 63 3.90 7.84 11.81
C ASP A 63 3.84 9.35 11.58
N GLU A 64 2.95 10.05 12.29
CA GLU A 64 3.02 11.52 12.46
C GLU A 64 3.42 11.84 13.90
N GLY A 65 4.55 11.29 14.33
CA GLY A 65 5.40 11.95 15.32
C GLY A 65 6.56 12.56 14.56
N ILE A 66 6.56 13.88 14.37
CA ILE A 66 7.54 14.86 14.87
C ILE A 66 7.11 16.24 14.35
N ASN A 67 6.60 17.09 15.23
CA ASN A 67 7.18 18.43 15.42
C ASN A 67 7.20 18.75 16.91
#